data_AF-A0AAV5LR34-F1
#
_entry.id   AF-A0AAV5LR34-F1
#
_cell.length_a   1.000
_cell.length_b   1.000
_cell.length_c   1.000
_cell.angle_alpha   90.00
_cell.angle_beta   90.00
_cell.angle_gamma   90.00
#
_symmetry.space_group_name_H-M   'P 1'
#
loop_
_entity.id
_entity.type
_entity.pdbx_description
1 polymer ?
#
loop_
_entity_poly.entity_id
_entity_poly.type
_entity_poly.pdbx_seq_one_letter_code
_entity_poly.pdbx_strand_id
1 'polypeptide(L)'
;MNKYVKINVYNSCLITNKFPEGAELLDIYWFEINGRFSTCKLSSMAHYKAYPVFKLVVRVFGFRNEPIEATVRLSRTEGLQRTMFLDAEGEDVQNDYGYPIERGDSCSELELGEFFNEGGEDDKLKV
;
A
#
# COMPACT_ATOMS: atom_id res chain seq x y z
N MET A 1 -18.11 -11.89 -15.10
CA MET A 1 -19.06 -10.81 -14.82
C MET A 1 -18.28 -9.73 -14.10
N ASN A 2 -17.81 -8.71 -14.83
CA ASN A 2 -16.87 -7.73 -14.31
C ASN A 2 -17.64 -6.74 -13.41
N LYS A 3 -17.42 -6.84 -12.10
CA LYS A 3 -17.98 -5.93 -11.11
C LYS A 3 -16.97 -4.81 -10.91
N TYR A 4 -17.35 -3.58 -11.21
CA TYR A 4 -16.49 -2.41 -11.02
C TYR A 4 -16.43 -2.05 -9.53
N VAL A 5 -15.23 -1.79 -9.02
CA VAL A 5 -15.01 -1.16 -7.72
C VAL A 5 -15.16 0.34 -7.93
N LYS A 6 -16.19 0.95 -7.33
CA LYS A 6 -16.34 2.40 -7.29
C LYS A 6 -15.53 2.93 -6.11
N ILE A 7 -14.26 3.24 -6.35
CA ILE A 7 -13.45 4.00 -5.39
C ILE A 7 -14.00 5.42 -5.40
N ASN A 8 -14.78 5.78 -4.37
CA ASN A 8 -15.16 7.16 -4.19
C ASN A 8 -13.96 7.88 -3.56
N VAL A 9 -13.17 8.53 -4.42
CA VAL A 9 -12.15 9.49 -3.96
C VAL A 9 -12.90 10.72 -3.49
N TYR A 10 -13.15 10.81 -2.19
CA TYR A 10 -13.64 12.02 -1.58
C TYR A 10 -12.44 12.86 -1.13
N ASN A 11 -12.54 14.18 -1.23
CA ASN A 11 -11.82 15.08 -0.34
C ASN A 11 -12.35 14.97 1.11
N SER A 12 -12.74 13.78 1.56
CA SER A 12 -13.22 13.54 2.91
C SER A 12 -12.01 13.47 3.83
N CYS A 13 -11.67 14.63 4.35
CA CYS A 13 -10.77 14.86 5.46
C CYS A 13 -11.03 13.90 6.63
N LEU A 14 -10.40 12.71 6.70
CA LEU A 14 -10.20 11.93 7.94
C LEU A 14 -8.94 11.02 7.97
N ILE A 15 -8.06 11.06 6.96
CA ILE A 15 -6.67 10.58 7.10
C ILE A 15 -5.75 11.78 7.37
N THR A 16 -6.15 12.64 8.32
CA THR A 16 -5.45 13.89 8.72
C THR A 16 -5.23 14.92 7.60
N ASN A 17 -5.05 16.20 7.93
CA ASN A 17 -4.70 17.27 6.97
C ASN A 17 -3.34 17.07 6.24
N LYS A 18 -2.75 15.87 6.30
CA LYS A 18 -1.42 15.55 5.78
C LYS A 18 -1.44 14.95 4.38
N PHE A 19 -2.56 14.35 3.94
CA PHE A 19 -2.67 13.74 2.63
C PHE A 19 -3.77 14.45 1.81
N PRO A 20 -3.44 15.01 0.63
CA PRO A 20 -4.40 15.73 -0.20
C PRO A 20 -5.42 14.80 -0.88
N GLU A 21 -5.12 13.50 -0.96
CA GLU A 21 -5.93 12.49 -1.63
C GLU A 21 -6.04 11.25 -0.75
N GLY A 22 -7.25 10.71 -0.64
CA GLY A 22 -7.54 9.49 0.12
C GLY A 22 -8.77 8.77 -0.45
N ALA A 23 -8.89 7.48 -0.15
CA ALA A 23 -10.01 6.66 -0.57
C ALA A 23 -10.57 5.89 0.62
N GLU A 24 -11.90 5.81 0.69
CA GLU A 24 -12.60 4.94 1.63
C GLU A 24 -13.22 3.77 0.87
N LEU A 25 -13.05 2.56 1.41
CA LEU A 25 -13.57 1.33 0.82
C LEU A 25 -14.75 0.86 1.65
N LEU A 26 -15.94 0.86 1.04
CA LEU A 26 -17.18 0.43 1.66
C LEU A 26 -17.57 -0.93 1.07
N ASP A 27 -17.52 -1.98 1.90
CA ASP A 27 -18.03 -3.33 1.61
C ASP A 27 -17.64 -3.90 0.24
N ILE A 28 -16.44 -4.49 0.18
CA ILE A 28 -15.84 -5.00 -1.07
C ILE A 28 -15.65 -6.50 -1.05
N TYR A 29 -15.92 -7.14 -2.19
CA TYR A 29 -15.64 -8.57 -2.40
C TYR A 29 -14.24 -8.84 -2.97
N TRP A 30 -13.54 -7.79 -3.43
CA TRP A 30 -12.20 -7.86 -4.01
C TRP A 30 -11.48 -6.53 -3.74
N PHE A 31 -10.21 -6.60 -3.35
CA PHE A 31 -9.38 -5.46 -3.03
C PHE A 31 -8.11 -5.47 -3.86
N GLU A 32 -7.93 -4.45 -4.68
CA GLU A 32 -6.74 -4.28 -5.50
C GLU A 32 -6.39 -2.80 -5.58
N ILE A 33 -5.18 -2.46 -5.16
CA ILE A 33 -4.62 -1.11 -5.30
C ILE A 33 -3.50 -1.21 -6.32
N ASN A 34 -3.65 -0.44 -7.40
CA ASN A 34 -2.60 -0.27 -8.40
C ASN A 34 -2.16 1.19 -8.41
N GLY A 35 -0.87 1.43 -8.21
CA GLY A 35 -0.27 2.75 -8.25
C GLY A 35 0.72 2.88 -9.40
N ARG A 36 0.77 4.03 -10.06
CA ARG A 36 1.89 4.40 -10.94
C ARG A 36 2.42 5.77 -10.58
N PHE A 37 3.71 5.83 -10.23
CA PHE A 37 4.36 7.04 -9.78
C PHE A 37 5.62 7.31 -10.62
N SER A 38 5.84 8.57 -11.00
CA SER A 38 7.06 8.98 -11.70
C SER A 38 8.16 9.29 -10.70
N THR A 39 9.31 8.61 -10.82
CA THR A 39 10.42 8.76 -9.87
C THR A 39 11.28 10.00 -10.12
N CYS A 40 10.96 10.82 -11.14
CA CYS A 40 11.69 12.06 -11.43
C CYS A 40 11.59 13.12 -10.31
N LYS A 41 10.60 12.99 -9.42
CA LYS A 41 10.46 13.84 -8.22
C LYS A 41 11.26 13.34 -7.02
N LEU A 42 11.78 12.12 -7.09
CA LEU A 42 12.64 11.55 -6.06
C LEU A 42 14.09 11.89 -6.35
N SER A 43 14.90 12.01 -5.30
CA SER A 43 16.34 12.13 -5.45
C SER A 43 16.90 10.88 -6.13
N SER A 44 17.82 11.08 -7.07
CA SER A 44 18.58 10.02 -7.71
C SER A 44 19.62 9.42 -6.75
N MET A 45 20.08 8.21 -7.06
CA MET A 45 21.07 7.43 -6.31
C MET A 45 20.69 7.20 -4.85
N ALA A 46 19.41 6.88 -4.62
CA ALA A 46 18.88 6.64 -3.28
C ALA A 46 17.95 5.41 -3.24
N HIS A 47 17.97 4.71 -2.11
CA HIS A 47 17.03 3.64 -1.79
C HIS A 47 15.75 4.21 -1.19
N TYR A 48 14.62 3.76 -1.72
CA TYR A 48 13.28 4.13 -1.28
C TYR A 48 12.50 2.91 -0.85
N LYS A 49 11.61 3.11 0.11
CA LYS A 49 10.63 2.11 0.55
C LYS A 49 9.22 2.61 0.26
N ALA A 50 8.33 1.71 -0.13
CA ALA A 50 6.95 2.01 -0.46
C ALA A 50 6.01 1.53 0.65
N TYR A 51 5.10 2.42 1.08
CA TYR A 51 4.12 2.14 2.14
C TYR A 51 2.75 2.69 1.74
N PRO A 52 1.66 1.91 1.80
CA PRO A 52 0.33 2.44 2.01
C PRO A 52 0.23 2.96 3.44
N VAL A 53 -0.49 4.07 3.58
CA VAL A 53 -0.93 4.60 4.86
C VAL A 53 -2.44 4.45 4.90
N PHE A 54 -2.95 3.70 5.87
CA PHE A 54 -4.37 3.38 5.92
C PHE A 54 -4.89 3.34 7.36
N LYS A 55 -6.21 3.28 7.50
CA LYS A 55 -6.89 3.00 8.77
C LYS A 55 -7.89 1.90 8.51
N LEU A 56 -7.85 0.85 9.31
CA LEU A 56 -8.92 -0.14 9.35
C LEU A 56 -9.97 0.35 10.34
N VAL A 57 -11.15 0.71 9.83
CA VAL A 57 -12.30 1.04 10.67
C VAL A 57 -12.97 -0.25 11.15
N VAL A 58 -13.53 -0.22 12.36
CA VAL A 58 -14.10 -1.39 13.03
C VAL A 58 -15.11 -2.10 12.12
N ARG A 59 -14.95 -3.42 11.93
CA ARG A 59 -15.74 -4.35 11.07
C ARG A 59 -15.31 -4.47 9.60
N VAL A 60 -14.01 -4.50 9.31
CA VAL A 60 -13.56 -4.93 7.97
C VAL A 60 -13.58 -6.46 7.91
N PHE A 61 -14.55 -7.03 7.19
CA PHE A 61 -14.60 -8.47 6.93
C PHE A 61 -13.77 -8.77 5.67
N GLY A 62 -12.95 -9.84 5.72
CA GLY A 62 -12.20 -10.33 4.55
C GLY A 62 -10.70 -10.02 4.52
N PHE A 63 -10.16 -9.33 5.53
CA PHE A 63 -8.69 -9.15 5.68
C PHE A 63 -8.10 -9.82 6.91
N ARG A 64 -8.96 -10.23 7.85
CA ARG A 64 -8.55 -10.86 9.11
C ARG A 64 -7.84 -12.19 8.84
N ASN A 65 -6.55 -12.26 9.14
CA ASN A 65 -5.67 -13.38 8.87
C ASN A 65 -5.67 -13.82 7.39
N GLU A 66 -6.03 -12.92 6.48
CA GLU A 66 -6.02 -13.18 5.04
C GLU A 66 -4.75 -12.60 4.41
N PRO A 67 -3.93 -13.43 3.73
CA PRO A 67 -2.73 -12.96 3.09
C PRO A 67 -3.06 -12.08 1.89
N ILE A 68 -2.31 -11.00 1.73
CA ILE A 68 -2.34 -10.15 0.56
C ILE A 68 -0.98 -10.16 -0.14
N GLU A 69 -1.02 -9.99 -1.46
CA GLU A 69 0.16 -9.91 -2.30
C GLU A 69 0.44 -8.46 -2.65
N ALA A 70 1.68 -8.02 -2.42
CA ALA A 70 2.16 -6.72 -2.82
C ALA A 70 3.34 -6.87 -3.78
N THR A 71 3.39 -6.04 -4.82
CA THR A 71 4.52 -6.05 -5.76
C THR A 71 4.98 -4.63 -6.02
N VAL A 72 6.23 -4.33 -5.71
CA VAL A 72 6.83 -3.04 -6.06
C VAL A 72 7.81 -3.28 -7.21
N ARG A 73 7.67 -2.53 -8.30
CA ARG A 73 8.51 -2.66 -9.49
C ARG A 73 8.81 -1.34 -10.16
N LEU A 74 10.06 -1.16 -10.59
CA LEU A 74 10.41 -0.13 -11.55
C LEU A 74 10.18 -0.67 -12.96
N SER A 75 9.91 0.22 -13.91
CA SER A 75 9.62 -0.17 -15.30
C SER A 75 10.74 -1.00 -15.97
N ARG A 76 11.96 -0.94 -15.44
CA ARG A 76 13.16 -1.60 -15.95
C ARG A 76 13.63 -2.80 -15.12
N THR A 77 12.96 -3.12 -14.01
CA THR A 77 13.37 -4.18 -13.10
C THR A 77 12.26 -5.22 -12.92
N GLU A 78 12.64 -6.42 -12.56
CA GLU A 78 11.68 -7.40 -12.04
C GLU A 78 11.12 -6.88 -10.71
N GLY A 79 9.82 -7.11 -10.49
CA GLY A 79 9.15 -6.74 -9.25
C GLY A 79 9.34 -7.82 -8.21
N LEU A 80 9.55 -7.43 -6.95
CA LEU A 80 9.52 -8.37 -5.85
C LEU A 80 8.09 -8.51 -5.34
N GLN A 81 7.51 -9.69 -5.50
CA GLN A 81 6.22 -10.04 -4.91
C GLN A 81 6.45 -10.47 -3.45
N ARG A 82 5.64 -9.93 -2.53
CA ARG A 82 5.69 -10.25 -1.10
C ARG A 82 4.31 -10.59 -0.60
N THR A 83 4.24 -11.56 0.30
CA THR A 83 3.02 -11.92 1.03
C THR A 83 3.02 -11.22 2.39
N MET A 84 1.91 -10.60 2.74
CA MET A 84 1.76 -9.76 3.94
C MET A 84 0.31 -9.78 4.42
N PHE A 85 0.05 -9.22 5.60
CA PHE A 85 -1.29 -9.19 6.18
C PHE A 85 -1.68 -7.75 6.51
N LEU A 86 -2.94 -7.37 6.22
CA LEU A 86 -3.49 -6.06 6.61
C LEU A 86 -4.08 -6.07 8.01
N ASP A 87 -4.59 -7.21 8.45
CA ASP A 87 -5.26 -7.39 9.73
C ASP A 87 -4.92 -8.78 10.26
N ALA A 88 -3.94 -8.88 11.16
CA ALA A 88 -3.52 -10.14 11.75
C ALA A 88 -3.98 -10.22 13.21
N GLU A 89 -4.65 -11.30 13.56
CA GLU A 89 -5.06 -11.61 14.94
C GLU A 89 -4.34 -12.88 15.43
N GLY A 90 -3.54 -12.74 16.50
CA GLY A 90 -2.84 -13.83 17.18
C GLY A 90 -1.33 -13.62 17.26
N GLU A 91 -0.66 -14.37 18.14
CA GLU A 91 0.82 -14.39 18.29
C GLU A 91 1.52 -15.14 17.14
N ASP A 92 1.05 -15.02 15.90
CA ASP A 92 1.78 -15.54 14.71
C ASP A 92 2.95 -14.62 14.32
N VAL A 93 3.69 -14.19 15.34
CA VAL A 93 4.95 -13.43 15.27
C VAL A 93 6.12 -14.35 14.85
N GLN A 94 5.83 -15.58 14.38
CA GLN A 94 6.85 -16.56 14.02
C GLN A 94 7.26 -16.57 12.54
N ASN A 95 6.65 -15.75 11.68
CA ASN A 95 6.97 -15.74 10.25
C ASN A 95 7.52 -14.39 9.76
N ASP A 96 8.37 -14.47 8.74
CA ASP A 96 9.04 -13.38 8.00
C ASP A 96 8.06 -12.52 7.16
N TYR A 97 6.77 -12.50 7.51
CA TYR A 97 5.72 -11.78 6.81
C TYR A 97 5.63 -10.32 7.26
N GLY A 98 5.24 -9.43 6.34
CA GLY A 98 5.04 -8.01 6.62
C GLY A 98 3.70 -7.75 7.32
N TYR A 99 3.74 -6.99 8.43
CA TYR A 99 2.56 -6.56 9.20
C TYR A 99 2.50 -5.03 9.32
N PRO A 100 1.29 -4.45 9.47
CA PRO A 100 1.14 -3.01 9.60
C PRO A 100 1.68 -2.54 10.94
N ILE A 101 2.33 -1.38 10.94
CA ILE A 101 2.85 -0.71 12.13
C ILE A 101 1.99 0.51 12.40
N GLU A 102 1.50 0.65 13.63
CA GLU A 102 0.78 1.85 14.05
C GLU A 102 1.70 3.06 14.11
N ARG A 103 1.21 4.17 13.57
CA ARG A 103 1.84 5.48 13.64
C ARG A 103 1.24 6.30 14.79
N GLY A 104 1.94 7.37 15.16
CA GLY A 104 1.46 8.31 16.18
C GLY A 104 0.20 9.12 15.83
N ASP A 105 -0.35 9.00 14.61
CA ASP A 105 -1.59 9.66 14.16
C ASP A 105 -2.76 8.69 13.92
N SER A 106 -2.68 7.51 14.55
CA SER A 106 -3.68 6.44 14.48
C SER A 106 -3.87 5.85 13.07
N CYS A 107 -2.96 6.13 12.15
CA CYS A 107 -2.82 5.43 10.88
C CYS A 107 -1.88 4.24 11.03
N SER A 108 -2.02 3.26 10.15
CA SER A 108 -1.09 2.15 9.99
C SER A 108 -0.27 2.32 8.71
N GLU A 109 0.99 1.91 8.76
CA GLU A 109 1.90 1.80 7.62
C GLU A 109 2.30 0.34 7.41
N LEU A 110 2.36 -0.11 6.15
CA LEU A 110 2.78 -1.48 5.82
C LEU A 110 3.83 -1.42 4.72
N GLU A 111 4.98 -2.07 4.89
CA GLU A 111 6.04 -1.99 3.88
C GLU A 111 5.73 -2.92 2.69
N LEU A 112 5.48 -2.36 1.51
CA LEU A 112 5.20 -3.16 0.30
C LEU A 112 6.45 -3.65 -0.41
N GLY A 113 7.50 -2.82 -0.41
CA GLY A 113 8.76 -3.13 -1.08
C GLY A 113 9.74 -1.99 -0.96
N GLU A 114 10.94 -2.24 -1.48
CA GLU A 114 11.97 -1.23 -1.67
C GLU A 114 12.44 -1.21 -3.12
N PHE A 115 12.97 -0.06 -3.54
CA PHE A 115 13.56 0.11 -4.87
C PHE A 115 14.69 1.13 -4.82
N PHE A 116 15.67 0.98 -5.71
CA PHE A 116 16.74 1.95 -5.89
C PHE A 116 16.41 2.88 -7.06
N ASN A 117 16.43 4.19 -6.83
CA ASN A 117 16.21 5.17 -7.88
C ASN A 117 17.56 5.62 -8.47
N GLU A 118 17.94 5.11 -9.63
CA GLU A 118 19.18 5.53 -10.32
C GLU A 118 19.08 6.96 -10.89
N GLY A 119 17.86 7.45 -11.16
CA GLY A 119 17.63 8.76 -11.76
C GLY A 119 17.61 8.71 -13.29
N GLY A 120 16.40 8.69 -13.85
CA GLY A 120 16.15 8.77 -15.29
C GLY A 120 14.81 9.47 -15.56
N GLU A 121 14.71 10.20 -16.68
CA GLU A 121 13.54 11.04 -16.99
C GLU A 121 12.22 10.27 -17.12
N ASP A 122 12.27 8.96 -17.39
CA ASP A 122 11.10 8.11 -17.68
C ASP A 122 10.86 6.98 -16.68
N ASP A 123 11.59 6.95 -15.57
CA ASP A 123 11.43 5.88 -14.60
C ASP A 123 10.08 6.01 -13.87
N LYS A 124 9.32 4.93 -13.95
CA LYS A 124 7.97 4.82 -13.40
C LYS A 124 7.91 3.61 -12.50
N LEU A 125 7.60 3.89 -11.24
CA LEU A 125 7.28 2.90 -10.24
C LEU A 125 5.85 2.40 -10.48
N LYS A 126 5.67 1.09 -10.35
CA LYS A 126 4.36 0.46 -10.25
C LYS A 126 4.29 -0.30 -8.93
N VAL A 127 3.14 -0.17 -8.29
CA VAL A 127 2.78 -0.81 -7.02
C VAL A 127 1.47 -1.53 -7.25
#